data_AF-A0A0S6VXS9-F1
#
_entry.id   AF-A0A0S6VXS9-F1
#
_cell.length_a   1.000
_cell.length_b   1.000
_cell.length_c   1.000
_cell.angle_alpha   90.00
_cell.angle_beta   90.00
_cell.angle_gamma   90.00
#
_symmetry.space_group_name_H-M   'P 1'
#
loop_
_entity.id
_entity.type
_entity.pdbx_description
1 polymer ?
#
loop_
_entity_poly.entity_id
_entity_poly.type
_entity_poly.pdbx_seq_one_letter_code
_entity_poly.pdbx_strand_id
1 'polypeptide(L)' 'MYWDDHSPPHFHAKYGNYEITVEIETGIVEGKFPRRALHHVLEWYELHREDLRKDWELCARQEAPETIQPLE' A
#
# COMPACT_ATOMS: atom_id res chain seq x y z
N MET A 1 2.76 -3.90 4.08
CA MET A 1 1.98 -5.12 4.32
C MET A 1 2.45 -5.69 5.63
N TYR A 2 1.54 -6.06 6.51
CA TYR A 2 1.85 -6.77 7.74
C TYR A 2 1.68 -8.27 7.52
N TRP A 3 2.38 -9.06 8.35
CA TRP A 3 2.38 -10.51 8.28
C TRP A 3 0.99 -11.15 8.46
N ASP A 4 0.09 -10.46 9.17
CA ASP A 4 -1.29 -10.89 9.44
C ASP A 4 -2.33 -10.12 8.59
N ASP A 5 -1.94 -9.52 7.45
CA ASP A 5 -2.91 -8.87 6.56
C ASP A 5 -3.84 -9.91 5.92
N HIS A 6 -5.15 -9.66 6.02
CA HIS A 6 -6.20 -10.49 5.43
C HIS A 6 -6.77 -9.84 4.17
N SER A 7 -7.49 -10.62 3.36
CA SER A 7 -8.26 -10.08 2.23
C SER A 7 -9.25 -9.01 2.68
N PRO A 8 -9.47 -7.94 1.89
CA PRO A 8 -8.94 -7.71 0.54
C PRO A 8 -7.47 -7.24 0.51
N PRO A 9 -6.76 -7.39 -0.63
CA PRO A 9 -5.38 -6.94 -0.78
C PRO A 9 -5.23 -5.44 -0.48
N HIS A 10 -4.31 -5.10 0.42
CA HIS A 10 -4.08 -3.71 0.82
C HIS A 10 -2.62 -3.44 1.21
N PHE A 11 -2.26 -2.16 1.25
CA PHE A 11 -0.99 -1.70 1.80
C PHE A 11 -1.20 -0.55 2.78
N HIS A 12 -0.21 -0.33 3.65
CA HIS A 12 -0.23 0.73 4.64
C HIS A 12 0.70 1.87 4.22
N ALA A 13 0.27 3.11 4.42
CA ALA A 13 1.12 4.29 4.30
C ALA A 13 1.12 5.08 5.61
N LYS A 14 2.31 5.55 6.00
CA LYS A 14 2.54 6.31 7.24
C LYS A 14 3.16 7.67 6.93
N TYR A 15 2.66 8.71 7.59
CA TYR A 15 3.20 10.07 7.49
C TYR A 15 3.15 10.75 8.86
N GLY A 16 4.29 10.83 9.54
CA GLY A 16 4.34 11.29 10.93
C GLY A 16 3.45 10.41 11.83
N ASN A 17 2.45 11.02 12.47
CA ASN A 17 1.47 10.32 13.32
C ASN A 17 0.21 9.84 12.56
N TYR A 18 0.18 10.01 11.24
CA TYR A 18 -0.92 9.57 10.40
C TYR A 18 -0.62 8.20 9.80
N GLU A 19 -1.65 7.37 9.72
CA GLU A 19 -1.62 6.07 9.07
C GLU A 19 -2.91 5.90 8.26
N ILE A 20 -2.77 5.33 7.07
CA ILE A 20 -3.88 4.89 6.24
C ILE A 20 -3.62 3.48 5.71
N THR A 21 -4.70 2.84 5.32
CA THR A 21 -4.70 1.63 4.49
C THR A 21 -5.28 1.96 3.14
N VAL A 22 -4.71 1.40 2.08
CA VAL A 22 -5.19 1.53 0.70
C VAL A 22 -5.43 0.14 0.13
N GLU A 23 -6.66 -0.13 -0.29
CA GLU A 23 -7.00 -1.37 -0.99
C GLU A 23 -6.41 -1.36 -2.40
N ILE A 24 -5.64 -2.39 -2.76
CA ILE A 24 -4.84 -2.45 -4.00
C ILE A 24 -5.74 -2.56 -5.24
N GLU A 25 -6.93 -3.14 -5.12
CA GLU A 25 -7.80 -3.34 -6.30
C GLU A 25 -8.72 -2.17 -6.60
N THR A 26 -9.12 -1.44 -5.57
CA THR A 26 -10.13 -0.38 -5.69
C THR A 26 -9.54 1.02 -5.48
N GLY A 27 -8.36 1.11 -4.85
CA GLY A 27 -7.78 2.36 -4.38
C GLY A 27 -8.55 2.98 -3.20
N ILE A 28 -9.50 2.25 -2.58
CA ILE A 28 -10.24 2.75 -1.42
C ILE A 28 -9.26 3.00 -0.27
N VAL A 29 -9.37 4.19 0.32
CA VAL A 29 -8.50 4.65 1.40
C VAL A 29 -9.27 4.67 2.70
N GLU A 30 -8.74 4.01 3.72
CA GLU A 30 -9.25 4.06 5.09
C GLU A 30 -8.24 4.76 6.02
N GLY A 31 -8.76 5.63 6.89
CA GLY A 31 -7.95 6.36 7.87
C GLY A 31 -7.89 7.87 7.62
N LYS A 32 -6.87 8.52 8.18
CA LYS A 32 -6.69 9.98 8.07
C LYS A 32 -5.29 10.30 7.62
N PHE A 33 -5.19 11.13 6.58
CA PHE A 33 -3.91 11.57 6.03
C PHE A 33 -3.99 13.03 5.58
N PRO A 34 -2.92 13.84 5.72
CA PRO A 34 -2.86 15.16 5.11
C PRO A 34 -3.03 15.07 3.59
N ARG A 35 -3.83 15.97 3.01
CA ARG A 35 -4.19 15.93 1.57
C ARG A 35 -2.99 15.81 0.62
N ARG A 36 -1.89 16.52 0.90
CA ARG A 36 -0.68 16.47 0.05
C ARG A 36 0.03 15.12 0.16
N ALA A 37 0.16 14.59 1.37
CA ALA A 37 0.75 13.27 1.58
C ALA A 37 -0.10 12.17 0.92
N LEU A 38 -1.43 12.28 1.00
CA LEU A 38 -2.34 11.34 0.35
C LEU A 38 -2.16 11.35 -1.17
N HIS A 39 -2.00 12.54 -1.75
CA HIS A 39 -1.78 12.67 -3.19
C HIS A 39 -0.52 11.93 -3.65
N HIS A 40 0.60 12.08 -2.93
CA HIS A 40 1.83 11.36 -3.23
C HIS A 40 1.68 9.83 -3.07
N VAL A 41 0.97 9.38 -2.03
CA VAL A 41 0.69 7.94 -1.84
C VAL A 41 -0.13 7.38 -3.00
N LEU A 42 -1.16 8.10 -3.45
CA LEU A 42 -2.01 7.64 -4.55
C LEU A 42 -1.29 7.69 -5.89
N GLU A 43 -0.45 8.69 -6.14
CA GLU A 43 0.39 8.75 -7.34
C GLU A 43 1.37 7.57 -7.40
N TRP A 44 2.04 7.29 -6.29
CA TRP A 44 2.90 6.12 -6.15
C TRP A 44 2.13 4.81 -6.33
N TYR A 45 0.94 4.69 -5.74
CA TYR A 45 0.07 3.52 -5.89
C TYR A 45 -0.30 3.25 -7.35
N GLU A 46 -0.68 4.27 -8.11
CA GLU A 46 -1.07 4.09 -9.52
C GLU A 46 0.11 3.60 -10.37
N LEU A 47 1.34 4.04 -10.07
CA LEU A 47 2.55 3.59 -10.77
C LEU A 47 2.94 2.14 -10.44
N HIS A 48 2.65 1.69 -9.21
CA HIS A 48 3.14 0.42 -8.67
C HIS A 48 2.04 -0.60 -8.34
N ARG A 49 0.84 -0.42 -8.89
CA ARG A 49 -0.31 -1.29 -8.57
C ARG A 49 -0.04 -2.78 -8.84
N GLU A 50 0.62 -3.10 -9.94
CA GLU A 50 0.94 -4.50 -10.28
C GLU A 50 2.00 -5.09 -9.34
N ASP A 51 3.01 -4.29 -8.99
CA ASP A 51 4.06 -4.69 -8.04
C ASP A 51 3.46 -4.92 -6.65
N LEU A 52 2.57 -4.04 -6.20
CA LEU A 52 1.83 -4.17 -4.95
C LEU A 52 0.97 -5.45 -4.92
N ARG A 53 0.31 -5.79 -6.03
CA ARG A 53 -0.46 -7.04 -6.12
C ARG A 53 0.45 -8.26 -5.96
N LYS A 54 1.58 -8.28 -6.68
CA LYS A 54 2.57 -9.36 -6.60
C LYS A 54 3.15 -9.51 -5.19
N ASP A 55 3.49 -8.38 -4.55
CA ASP A 55 4.01 -8.37 -3.18
C ASP A 55 2.97 -8.86 -2.16
N TRP A 56 1.70 -8.52 -2.37
CA TRP A 56 0.63 -9.04 -1.52
C TRP A 56 0.49 -10.56 -1.66
N GLU A 57 0.58 -11.09 -2.87
CA GLU A 57 0.56 -12.54 -3.12
C GLU A 57 1.78 -13.27 -2.53
N LEU A 58 2.95 -12.61 -2.48
CA LEU A 58 4.14 -13.13 -1.77
C LEU A 58 3.87 -13.18 -0.26
N CYS A 59 3.38 -12.08 0.32
CA CYS A 59 3.06 -12.01 1.75
C CYS A 59 2.00 -13.05 2.15
N ALA A 60 0.95 -13.24 1.35
CA ALA A 60 -0.10 -14.23 1.58
C ALA A 60 0.44 -15.67 1.57
N ARG A 61 1.58 -15.92 0.91
CA ARG A 61 2.30 -17.20 0.90
C ARG A 61 3.41 -17.29 1.96
N GLN A 62 3.48 -16.32 2.88
CA GLN A 62 4.55 -16.21 3.88
C GLN A 62 5.95 -16.03 3.27
N GLU A 63 6.01 -15.50 2.05
CA GLU A 63 7.24 -15.13 1.36
C GLU A 63 7.53 -13.63 1.60
N ALA A 64 8.80 -13.25 1.49
CA ALA A 64 9.17 -11.85 1.65
C ALA A 64 8.73 -11.03 0.41
N PRO A 65 8.13 -9.84 0.59
CA PRO A 65 7.83 -8.95 -0.52
C PRO A 65 9.11 -8.38 -1.13
N GLU A 66 9.01 -7.93 -2.38
CA GLU A 66 10.10 -7.26 -3.07
C GLU A 66 10.18 -5.78 -2.66
N THR A 67 11.28 -5.11 -3.03
CA THR A 67 11.41 -3.66 -2.82
C THR A 67 10.82 -2.92 -4.00
N ILE A 68 9.73 -2.20 -3.78
CA ILE A 68 9.14 -1.30 -4.76
C ILE A 68 9.88 0.05 -4.72
N GLN A 69 10.19 0.60 -5.90
CA GLN A 69 10.88 1.89 -5.99
C GLN A 69 10.01 3.03 -5.42
N PRO A 70 10.61 4.02 -4.75
CA PRO A 70 9.88 5.19 -4.28
C PRO A 70 9.47 6.11 -5.45
N LEU A 71 8.52 7.00 -5.20
CA LEU A 71 8.16 8.08 -6.12
C LEU A 71 9.34 9.06 -6.26
N GLU A 72 9.72 9.41 -7.49
CA GLU A 72 10.81 10.37 -7.80
C GLU A 72 10.48 11.82 -7.43
#